data_AF-A0A3D5X5D2-F1
#
_entry.id   AF-A0A3D5X5D2-F1
#
_cell.length_a   1.000
_cell.length_b   1.000
_cell.length_c   1.000
_cell.angle_alpha   90.00
_cell.angle_beta   90.00
_cell.angle_gamma   90.00
#
_symmetry.space_group_name_H-M   'P 1'
#
loop_
_entity.id
_entity.type
_entity.pdbx_description
1 polymer ?
#
loop_
_entity_poly.entity_id
_entity_poly.type
_entity_poly.pdbx_seq_one_letter_code
_entity_poly.pdbx_strand_id
1 'polypeptide(L)'
;MEERGLGNREIDTLIKPVEALIEDGEFWRHQSDGLAIFVAADVFRKFTVPISFQPSTYVSDSFYLMPLIPLFNDDGLFYLLTLKPDGVKFYEGTRYSITDIDVTDIVPSAIEDIAGYDYEPESVKFRVQQGHKGAG
;
A
#
# COMPACT_ATOMS: atom_id res chain seq x y z
N MET A 1 7.07 24.24 -22.92
CA MET A 1 6.05 23.87 -23.91
C MET A 1 5.96 24.91 -25.03
N GLU A 2 5.99 26.22 -24.73
CA GLU A 2 6.03 27.29 -25.74
C GLU A 2 7.28 27.23 -26.65
N GLU A 3 8.46 26.90 -26.11
CA GLU A 3 9.70 26.77 -26.90
C GLU A 3 9.70 25.62 -27.92
N ARG A 4 8.69 24.74 -27.91
CA ARG A 4 8.56 23.61 -28.84
C ARG A 4 7.48 23.82 -29.91
N GLY A 5 6.88 25.02 -29.99
CA GLY A 5 5.93 25.36 -31.05
C GLY A 5 4.51 24.79 -30.89
N LEU A 6 4.16 24.30 -29.69
CA LEU A 6 2.79 23.93 -29.35
C LEU A 6 1.93 25.20 -29.24
N GLY A 7 0.75 25.21 -29.85
CA GLY A 7 -0.16 26.34 -29.71
C GLY A 7 -0.71 26.44 -28.29
N ASN A 8 -0.97 27.65 -27.79
CA ASN A 8 -1.51 27.86 -26.43
C ASN A 8 -2.76 27.00 -26.12
N ARG A 9 -3.58 26.71 -27.13
CA ARG A 9 -4.77 25.84 -26.97
C ARG A 9 -4.42 24.38 -26.67
N GLU A 10 -3.33 23.87 -27.24
CA GLU A 10 -2.85 22.51 -27.01
C GLU A 10 -2.23 22.41 -25.61
N ILE A 11 -1.46 23.43 -25.22
CA ILE A 11 -0.89 23.55 -23.86
C ILE A 11 -2.00 23.56 -22.81
N ASP A 12 -3.00 24.43 -22.98
CA ASP A 12 -4.16 24.50 -22.08
C ASP A 12 -4.88 23.16 -21.97
N THR A 13 -5.04 22.44 -23.09
CA THR A 13 -5.72 21.14 -23.09
C THR A 13 -4.94 20.09 -22.30
N LEU A 14 -3.61 20.08 -22.42
CA LEU A 14 -2.74 19.15 -21.68
C LEU A 14 -2.70 19.48 -20.18
N ILE A 15 -2.70 20.75 -19.80
CA ILE A 15 -2.51 21.19 -18.42
C ILE A 15 -3.80 21.12 -17.59
N LYS A 16 -4.97 21.35 -18.19
CA LYS A 16 -6.29 21.26 -17.51
C LYS A 16 -6.47 20.07 -16.55
N PRO A 17 -6.18 18.82 -16.92
CA PRO A 17 -6.34 17.69 -16.00
C PRO A 17 -5.37 17.72 -14.81
N VAL A 18 -4.20 18.36 -14.95
CA VAL A 18 -3.26 18.59 -13.85
C VAL A 18 -3.79 19.68 -12.92
N GLU A 19 -4.34 20.77 -13.45
CA GLU A 19 -4.95 21.84 -12.65
C GLU A 19 -6.13 21.32 -11.82
N ALA A 20 -7.00 20.50 -12.42
CA ALA A 20 -8.11 19.88 -11.70
C ALA A 20 -7.64 19.00 -10.53
N LEU A 21 -6.44 18.40 -10.63
CA LEU A 21 -5.85 17.58 -9.57
C LEU A 21 -5.37 18.42 -8.38
N ILE A 22 -5.00 19.68 -8.59
CA ILE A 22 -4.56 20.59 -7.52
C ILE A 22 -5.73 20.88 -6.57
N GLU A 23 -6.96 20.94 -7.10
CA GLU A 23 -8.18 21.20 -6.33
C GLU A 23 -8.78 19.93 -5.69
N ASP A 24 -8.29 18.74 -6.04
CA ASP A 24 -8.79 17.45 -5.55
C ASP A 24 -8.21 17.11 -4.16
N GLY A 25 -8.85 17.60 -3.10
CA GLY A 25 -8.42 17.34 -1.72
C GLY A 25 -8.48 15.87 -1.29
N GLU A 26 -9.38 15.06 -1.86
CA GLU A 26 -9.44 13.61 -1.59
C GLU A 26 -8.22 12.90 -2.17
N PHE A 27 -7.77 13.30 -3.35
CA PHE A 27 -6.57 12.75 -3.97
C PHE A 27 -5.33 13.02 -3.11
N TRP A 28 -5.13 14.25 -2.64
CA TRP A 28 -3.95 14.62 -1.84
C TRP A 28 -3.90 13.94 -0.48
N ARG A 29 -5.05 13.63 0.11
CA ARG A 29 -5.15 12.92 1.39
C ARG A 29 -4.68 11.47 1.36
N HIS A 30 -4.63 10.84 0.18
CA HIS A 30 -4.28 9.42 0.03
C HIS A 30 -2.98 9.23 -0.75
N GLN A 31 -2.08 10.22 -0.76
CA GLN A 31 -0.76 10.08 -1.37
C GLN A 31 0.20 9.27 -0.49
N SER A 32 1.16 8.61 -1.14
CA SER A 32 2.29 7.92 -0.53
C SER A 32 3.54 8.81 -0.61
N ASP A 33 4.73 8.22 -0.65
CA ASP A 33 6.00 8.96 -0.59
C ASP A 33 6.35 9.71 -1.88
N GLY A 34 5.73 9.34 -3.01
CA GLY A 34 5.95 9.97 -4.31
C GLY A 34 4.72 9.96 -5.22
N LEU A 35 4.72 10.90 -6.15
CA LEU A 35 3.67 11.09 -7.16
C LEU A 35 4.30 11.33 -8.54
N ALA A 36 3.97 10.47 -9.50
CA ALA A 36 4.34 10.64 -10.90
C ALA A 36 3.11 10.93 -11.75
N ILE A 37 3.17 11.99 -12.56
CA ILE A 37 2.11 12.39 -13.48
C ILE A 37 2.71 12.42 -14.90
N PHE A 38 2.06 11.72 -15.82
CA PHE A 38 2.42 11.65 -17.23
C PHE A 38 1.29 12.23 -18.07
N VAL A 39 1.63 13.18 -18.94
CA VAL A 39 0.68 13.91 -19.78
C VAL A 39 1.19 13.94 -21.22
N ALA A 40 0.32 13.54 -22.15
CA ALA A 40 0.45 13.68 -23.60
C ALA A 40 -0.95 13.90 -24.21
N ALA A 41 -1.03 14.16 -25.53
CA ALA A 41 -2.28 14.53 -26.20
C ALA A 41 -3.45 13.58 -25.94
N ASP A 42 -3.16 12.29 -25.80
CA ASP A 42 -4.11 11.19 -25.60
C ASP A 42 -3.85 10.40 -24.31
N VAL A 43 -2.90 10.85 -23.48
CA VAL A 43 -2.47 10.14 -22.27
C VAL A 43 -2.50 11.08 -21.08
N PHE A 44 -3.26 10.70 -20.06
CA PHE A 44 -3.16 11.27 -18.73
C PHE A 44 -3.10 10.12 -17.73
N ARG A 45 -1.96 9.95 -17.05
CA ARG A 45 -1.79 8.92 -16.03
C ARG A 45 -1.14 9.50 -14.79
N LYS A 46 -1.67 9.12 -13.63
CA LYS A 46 -1.14 9.45 -12.31
C LYS A 46 -0.83 8.17 -11.56
N PHE A 47 0.34 8.12 -10.93
CA PHE A 47 0.81 6.99 -10.14
C PHE A 47 1.30 7.50 -8.79
N THR A 48 0.64 7.04 -7.74
CA THR A 48 1.12 7.18 -6.36
C THR A 48 2.05 6.01 -6.08
N VAL A 49 3.29 6.30 -5.64
CA VAL A 49 4.35 5.30 -5.52
C VAL A 49 5.03 5.37 -4.15
N PRO A 50 5.45 4.22 -3.58
CA PRO A 50 6.10 4.14 -2.26
C PRO A 50 7.60 4.45 -2.33
N ILE A 51 8.00 5.45 -3.13
CA ILE A 51 9.38 5.93 -3.19
C ILE A 51 9.37 7.45 -3.24
N SER A 52 10.35 8.08 -2.60
CA SER A 52 10.57 9.51 -2.73
C SER A 52 11.62 9.80 -3.82
N PHE A 53 11.39 10.86 -4.58
CA PHE A 53 12.34 11.38 -5.56
C PHE A 53 12.30 12.90 -5.58
N GLN A 54 13.37 13.54 -6.05
CA GLN A 54 13.41 14.99 -6.13
C GLN A 54 12.31 15.50 -7.09
N PRO A 55 11.50 16.49 -6.66
CA PRO A 55 10.50 17.11 -7.52
C PRO A 55 11.16 17.63 -8.79
N SER A 56 10.72 17.13 -9.93
CA SER A 56 11.25 17.51 -11.24
C SER A 56 10.17 17.40 -12.31
N THR A 57 10.25 18.27 -13.31
CA THR A 57 9.37 18.27 -14.47
C THR A 57 10.21 18.02 -15.71
N TYR A 58 9.75 17.13 -16.58
CA TYR A 58 10.45 16.80 -17.81
C TYR A 58 9.49 16.90 -19.00
N VAL A 59 9.89 17.64 -20.02
CA VAL A 59 9.13 17.84 -21.26
C VAL A 59 9.95 17.28 -22.40
N SER A 60 9.46 16.19 -23.01
CA SER A 60 10.14 15.49 -24.10
C SER A 60 9.13 14.70 -24.92
N ASP A 61 9.60 14.06 -25.98
CA ASP A 61 8.81 13.19 -26.86
C ASP A 61 8.64 11.78 -26.25
N SER A 62 9.19 11.56 -25.05
CA SER A 62 9.11 10.33 -24.29
C SER A 62 9.01 10.60 -22.79
N PHE A 63 8.44 9.65 -22.04
CA PHE A 63 8.28 9.77 -20.60
C PHE A 63 9.58 9.51 -19.83
N TYR A 64 9.83 10.31 -18.81
CA TYR A 64 10.99 10.17 -17.94
C TYR A 64 10.73 9.12 -16.85
N LEU A 65 11.15 7.89 -17.09
CA LEU A 65 10.92 6.76 -16.19
C LEU A 65 12.08 6.50 -15.22
N MET A 66 13.23 7.16 -15.40
CA MET A 66 14.41 6.94 -14.54
C MET A 66 14.14 7.13 -13.03
N PRO A 67 13.37 8.14 -12.58
CA PRO A 67 13.05 8.30 -11.16
C PRO A 67 12.26 7.13 -10.57
N LEU A 68 11.60 6.34 -11.41
CA LEU A 68 10.77 5.20 -11.01
C LEU A 68 11.52 3.87 -11.01
N ILE A 69 12.76 3.84 -11.51
CA ILE A 69 13.59 2.63 -11.55
C ILE A 69 13.76 1.97 -10.17
N PRO A 70 13.89 2.70 -9.04
CA PRO A 70 13.95 2.07 -7.71
C PRO A 70 12.76 1.16 -7.39
N LEU A 71 11.56 1.41 -7.93
CA LEU A 71 10.40 0.52 -7.73
C LEU A 71 10.60 -0.88 -8.30
N PHE A 72 11.50 -1.02 -9.27
CA PHE A 72 11.77 -2.28 -9.95
C PHE A 72 13.07 -2.93 -9.47
N ASN A 73 13.97 -2.13 -8.89
CA ASN A 73 15.33 -2.52 -8.53
C ASN A 73 15.54 -2.75 -7.03
N ASP A 74 14.60 -2.35 -6.17
CA ASP A 74 14.72 -2.69 -4.76
C ASP A 74 14.51 -4.20 -4.59
N ASP A 75 15.28 -4.82 -3.69
CA ASP A 75 15.16 -6.25 -3.37
C ASP A 75 13.79 -6.55 -2.73
N GLY A 76 13.02 -5.50 -2.45
CA GLY A 76 11.67 -5.57 -1.93
C GLY A 76 11.70 -6.11 -0.51
N LEU A 77 12.63 -5.63 0.31
CA LEU A 77 12.75 -6.06 1.69
C LEU A 77 11.51 -5.63 2.46
N PHE A 78 10.74 -6.60 2.94
CA PHE A 78 9.58 -6.37 3.79
C PHE A 78 9.63 -7.30 5.00
N TYR A 79 8.88 -6.96 6.04
CA TYR A 79 8.75 -7.79 7.22
C TYR A 79 7.30 -8.23 7.37
N LEU A 80 7.09 -9.51 7.67
CA LEU A 80 5.77 -10.06 7.94
C LEU A 80 5.72 -10.57 9.38
N LEU A 81 4.80 -10.02 10.16
CA LEU A 81 4.51 -10.47 11.51
C LEU A 81 3.17 -11.21 11.51
N THR A 82 3.20 -12.47 11.97
CA THR A 82 1.98 -13.24 12.18
C THR A 82 1.68 -13.30 13.67
N LEU A 83 0.46 -12.93 14.05
CA LEU A 83 -0.02 -12.93 15.43
C LEU A 83 -1.08 -14.01 15.57
N LYS A 84 -0.81 -15.01 16.41
CA LYS A 84 -1.78 -16.03 16.79
C LYS A 84 -1.74 -16.26 18.31
N PRO A 85 -2.85 -16.71 18.93
CA PRO A 85 -2.87 -17.07 20.34
C PRO A 85 -1.82 -18.10 20.74
N ASP A 86 -1.51 -19.03 19.83
CA ASP A 86 -0.58 -20.15 20.01
C ASP A 86 0.87 -19.84 19.59
N GLY A 87 1.17 -18.59 19.22
CA GLY A 87 2.53 -18.14 18.95
C GLY A 87 2.64 -17.00 17.94
N VAL A 88 3.79 -16.35 17.99
CA VAL A 88 4.18 -15.27 17.08
C VAL A 88 5.29 -15.78 16.16
N LYS A 89 5.20 -15.46 14.87
CA LYS A 89 6.30 -15.67 13.92
C LYS A 89 6.60 -14.41 13.14
N PHE A 90 7.89 -14.15 12.97
CA PHE A 90 8.40 -12.99 12.26
C PHE A 90 9.21 -13.44 11.05
N TYR A 91 9.03 -12.75 9.94
CA TYR A 91 9.67 -13.12 8.68
C TYR A 91 10.32 -11.90 8.04
N GLU A 92 11.51 -12.12 7.49
CA GLU A 92 12.13 -11.23 6.51
C GLU A 92 11.78 -11.74 5.11
N GLY A 93 11.19 -10.88 4.30
CA GLY A 93 10.82 -11.19 2.93
C GLY A 93 11.57 -10.31 1.94
N THR A 94 11.91 -10.88 0.81
CA THR A 94 12.28 -10.16 -0.41
C THR A 94 11.23 -10.49 -1.48
N ARG A 95 11.37 -9.91 -2.67
CA ARG A 95 10.55 -10.32 -3.82
C ARG A 95 10.67 -11.81 -4.17
N TYR A 96 11.79 -12.45 -3.84
CA TYR A 96 12.12 -13.80 -4.29
C TYR A 96 12.16 -14.85 -3.19
N SER A 97 12.21 -14.45 -1.92
CA SER A 97 12.38 -15.35 -0.77
C SER A 97 11.64 -14.83 0.46
N ILE A 98 11.36 -15.74 1.38
CA ILE A 98 10.92 -15.43 2.74
C ILE A 98 11.72 -16.29 3.71
N THR A 99 12.25 -15.67 4.76
CA THR A 99 13.10 -16.29 5.77
C THR A 99 12.48 -16.06 7.14
N ASP A 100 12.31 -17.12 7.92
CA ASP A 100 11.84 -17.04 9.31
C ASP A 100 12.94 -16.41 10.18
N ILE A 101 12.61 -15.35 10.91
CA ILE A 101 13.47 -14.73 11.90
C ILE A 101 13.10 -15.30 13.27
N ASP A 102 14.07 -15.92 13.93
CA ASP A 102 13.91 -16.38 15.29
C ASP A 102 13.76 -15.17 16.24
N VAL A 103 12.56 -15.02 16.81
CA VAL A 103 12.19 -13.96 17.76
C VAL A 103 11.90 -14.52 19.14
N THR A 104 12.25 -15.78 19.41
CA THR A 104 11.94 -16.49 20.66
C THR A 104 12.54 -15.79 21.89
N ASP A 105 13.64 -15.05 21.73
CA ASP A 105 14.30 -14.32 22.82
C ASP A 105 13.67 -12.96 23.14
N ILE A 106 12.74 -12.47 22.28
CA ILE A 106 12.20 -11.10 22.34
C ILE A 106 10.68 -11.11 22.52
N VAL A 107 10.00 -12.15 22.06
CA VAL A 107 8.55 -12.28 22.14
C VAL A 107 8.17 -13.36 23.16
N PRO A 108 7.28 -13.06 24.12
CA PRO A 108 6.75 -14.07 25.02
C PRO A 108 6.07 -15.21 24.25
N SER A 109 6.22 -16.44 24.74
CA SER A 109 5.73 -17.65 24.07
C SER A 109 4.21 -17.72 23.93
N ALA A 110 3.45 -16.98 24.75
CA ALA A 110 2.00 -16.95 24.73
C ALA A 110 1.44 -15.53 24.87
N ILE A 111 0.28 -15.28 24.29
CA ILE A 111 -0.49 -14.04 24.51
C ILE A 111 -0.88 -13.87 25.99
N GLU A 112 -1.01 -14.98 26.73
CA GLU A 112 -1.27 -15.00 28.17
C GLU A 112 -0.15 -14.35 28.99
N ASP A 113 1.09 -14.36 28.49
CA ASP A 113 2.23 -13.68 29.13
C ASP A 113 2.16 -12.15 28.92
N ILE A 114 1.35 -11.68 27.97
CA ILE A 114 1.20 -10.26 27.58
C ILE A 114 -0.11 -9.67 28.15
N ALA A 115 -1.17 -10.46 28.15
CA ALA A 115 -2.46 -10.10 28.71
C ALA A 115 -2.42 -10.27 30.23
N GLY A 116 -2.02 -9.21 30.96
CA GLY A 116 -2.05 -9.23 32.41
C GLY A 116 -3.39 -9.71 32.94
N TYR A 117 -3.38 -10.85 33.66
CA TYR A 117 -4.35 -11.48 34.57
C TYR A 117 -5.88 -11.36 34.38
N ASP A 118 -6.40 -10.67 33.36
CA ASP A 118 -7.82 -10.36 33.15
C ASP A 118 -8.35 -10.86 31.79
N TYR A 119 -7.69 -11.85 31.17
CA TYR A 119 -8.24 -12.52 29.99
C TYR A 119 -9.09 -13.74 30.40
N GLU A 120 -10.40 -13.56 30.53
CA GLU A 120 -11.35 -14.69 30.55
C GLU A 120 -11.75 -15.03 29.11
N PRO A 121 -11.38 -16.22 28.58
CA PRO A 121 -11.83 -16.65 27.26
C PRO A 121 -13.35 -16.90 27.28
N GLU A 122 -14.08 -16.09 26.51
CA GLU A 122 -15.54 -16.17 26.41
C GLU A 122 -15.95 -17.49 25.71
N SER A 123 -16.35 -18.49 26.48
CA SER A 123 -16.81 -19.77 25.93
C SER A 123 -18.16 -19.61 25.23
N VAL A 124 -18.15 -19.58 23.89
CA VAL A 124 -19.37 -19.59 23.07
C VAL A 124 -20.05 -20.96 23.16
N LYS A 125 -21.02 -21.10 24.06
CA LYS A 125 -21.88 -22.29 24.16
C LYS A 125 -22.91 -22.27 23.03
N PHE A 126 -22.60 -22.94 21.92
CA PHE A 126 -23.58 -23.25 20.87
C PHE A 126 -24.65 -24.20 21.42
N ARG A 127 -25.85 -23.67 21.67
CA ARG A 127 -27.03 -24.47 22.04
C ARG A 127 -27.77 -24.87 20.77
N VAL A 128 -27.56 -26.10 20.29
CA VAL A 128 -28.32 -26.67 19.18
C VAL A 128 -29.73 -26.96 19.68
N GLN A 129 -30.70 -26.16 19.23
CA GLN A 129 -32.12 -26.40 19.49
C GLN A 129 -32.59 -27.55 18.59
N GLN A 130 -32.65 -28.76 19.14
CA GLN A 130 -33.15 -29.92 18.43
C GLN A 130 -34.67 -29.81 18.27
N GLY A 131 -35.11 -29.74 17.01
CA GLY A 131 -36.50 -29.62 16.61
C GLY A 131 -37.34 -30.83 17.00
N HIS A 132 -38.51 -30.50 17.55
CA HIS A 132 -39.81 -31.18 17.46
C HIS A 132 -39.82 -32.57 16.80
N LYS A 133 -40.10 -33.62 17.59
CA LYS A 133 -40.78 -34.84 17.14
C LYS A 133 -41.86 -35.18 18.16
N GLY A 134 -43.12 -35.19 17.70
CA GLY A 134 -44.27 -35.62 18.50
C GLY A 134 -44.34 -37.14 18.65
N ALA A 135 -45.06 -37.57 19.68
CA ALA A 135 -45.89 -38.78 19.74
C ALA A 135 -46.52 -38.89 21.14
N GLY A 136 -47.82 -39.21 21.20
CA GLY A 136 -48.52 -39.72 22.39
C GLY A 136 -49.66 -38.85 22.88
#